data_AF-A0A3D3SYA4-F1
#
_entry.id   AF-A0A3D3SYA4-F1
#
_cell.length_a   1.000
_cell.length_b   1.000
_cell.length_c   1.000
_cell.angle_alpha   90.00
_cell.angle_beta   90.00
_cell.angle_gamma   90.00
#
_symmetry.space_group_name_H-M   'P 1'
#
loop_
_entity.id
_entity.type
_entity.pdbx_description
1 polymer ?
#
loop_
_entity_poly.entity_id
_entity_poly.type
_entity_poly.pdbx_seq_one_letter_code
_entity_poly.pdbx_strand_id
1 'polypeptide(L)'
;MPINVGGDAGGYLQSLHREVTEYMGKVERQVNALSESRVEAAYNALTAAPTGVIMANGDVVLKSNPTEAGTAGAKYVITGWMAIVDGTASASSVVELRSLTGN
;
A
#
# COMPACT_ATOMS: atom_id res chain seq x y z
N MET A 1 49.06 -21.12 21.52
CA MET A 1 47.80 -20.81 20.83
C MET A 1 47.56 -19.32 20.91
N PRO A 2 47.68 -18.57 19.81
CA PRO A 2 47.22 -17.18 19.79
C PRO A 2 45.74 -17.14 19.38
N ILE A 3 44.96 -16.29 20.05
CA ILE A 3 43.62 -15.90 19.60
C ILE A 3 43.79 -14.91 18.44
N ASN A 4 43.24 -15.26 17.28
CA ASN A 4 43.24 -14.44 16.07
C ASN A 4 42.13 -13.38 16.18
N VAL A 5 42.51 -12.11 16.28
CA VAL A 5 41.59 -10.96 16.49
C VAL A 5 41.30 -10.20 15.17
N GLY A 6 41.18 -10.92 14.06
CA GLY A 6 41.09 -10.34 12.72
C GLY A 6 39.87 -10.76 11.88
N GLY A 7 38.80 -11.27 12.49
CA GLY A 7 37.69 -11.93 11.77
C GLY A 7 36.32 -11.25 11.87
N ASP A 8 36.21 -10.18 12.65
CA ASP A 8 34.95 -9.79 13.29
C ASP A 8 34.40 -8.47 12.75
N ALA A 9 35.25 -7.46 12.50
CA ALA A 9 34.81 -6.21 11.87
C ALA A 9 34.65 -6.33 10.34
N GLY A 10 35.58 -7.01 9.66
CA GLY A 10 35.52 -7.19 8.20
C GLY A 10 34.35 -8.07 7.75
N GLY A 11 34.07 -9.15 8.49
CA GLY A 11 32.91 -10.00 8.26
C GLY A 11 31.58 -9.28 8.55
N TYR A 12 31.54 -8.47 9.61
CA TYR A 12 30.36 -7.66 9.95
C TYR A 12 30.06 -6.59 8.88
N LEU A 13 31.09 -5.90 8.38
CA LEU A 13 30.92 -4.91 7.30
C LEU A 13 30.42 -5.58 6.01
N GLN A 14 30.92 -6.76 5.67
CA GLN A 14 30.43 -7.53 4.52
C GLN A 14 28.98 -7.99 4.69
N SER A 15 28.59 -8.42 5.90
CA SER A 15 27.20 -8.78 6.17
C SER A 15 26.26 -7.57 6.10
N LEU A 16 26.67 -6.44 6.66
CA LEU A 16 25.89 -5.20 6.62
C LEU A 16 25.73 -4.69 5.18
N HIS A 17 26.81 -4.73 4.39
CA HIS A 17 26.75 -4.35 2.98
C HIS A 17 25.73 -5.19 2.21
N ARG A 18 25.75 -6.52 2.41
CA ARG A 18 24.77 -7.42 1.79
C ARG A 18 23.34 -7.11 2.23
N GLU A 19 23.11 -6.89 3.53
CA GLU A 19 21.79 -6.57 4.06
C GLU A 19 21.23 -5.27 3.48
N VAL A 20 22.06 -4.23 3.39
CA VAL A 20 21.67 -2.96 2.75
C VAL A 20 21.35 -3.18 1.27
N THR A 21 22.15 -3.94 0.52
CA THR A 21 21.85 -4.26 -0.89
C THR A 21 20.52 -4.99 -1.05
N GLU A 22 20.24 -5.98 -0.19
CA GLU A 22 18.96 -6.71 -0.22
C GLU A 22 17.78 -5.80 0.10
N TYR A 23 17.93 -4.91 1.07
CA TYR A 23 16.90 -3.94 1.44
C TYR A 23 16.63 -2.94 0.30
N MET A 24 17.69 -2.40 -0.32
CA MET A 24 17.55 -1.51 -1.47
C MET A 24 16.86 -2.20 -2.66
N GLY A 25 17.17 -3.47 -2.93
CA GLY A 25 16.45 -4.23 -3.94
C GLY A 25 14.96 -4.42 -3.62
N LYS A 26 14.57 -4.51 -2.35
CA LYS A 26 13.14 -4.53 -1.94
C LYS A 26 12.48 -3.18 -2.18
N VAL A 27 13.16 -2.08 -1.85
CA VAL A 27 12.68 -0.72 -2.09
C VAL A 27 12.47 -0.47 -3.58
N GLU A 28 13.43 -0.83 -4.44
CA GLU A 28 13.32 -0.68 -5.89
C GLU A 28 12.09 -1.40 -6.46
N ARG A 29 11.88 -2.67 -6.07
CA ARG A 29 10.69 -3.42 -6.51
C ARG A 29 9.40 -2.76 -6.07
N GLN A 30 9.35 -2.28 -4.82
CA GLN A 30 8.16 -1.59 -4.31
C GLN A 30 7.89 -0.28 -5.05
N VAL A 31 8.93 0.53 -5.30
CA VAL A 31 8.83 1.79 -6.03
C VAL A 31 8.37 1.55 -7.47
N ASN A 32 8.90 0.53 -8.14
CA ASN A 32 8.47 0.17 -9.49
C ASN A 32 7.00 -0.28 -9.50
N ALA A 33 6.57 -1.10 -8.55
CA ALA A 33 5.18 -1.52 -8.47
C ALA A 33 4.23 -0.34 -8.18
N LEU A 34 4.66 0.64 -7.37
CA LEU A 34 3.92 1.89 -7.12
C LEU A 34 3.84 2.77 -8.38
N SER A 35 4.94 2.94 -9.11
CA SER A 35 4.96 3.76 -10.34
C SER A 35 4.12 3.15 -11.46
N GLU A 36 4.05 1.81 -11.50
CA GLU A 36 3.15 1.06 -12.39
C GLU A 36 1.69 0.99 -11.87
N SER A 37 1.38 1.64 -10.75
CA SER A 37 0.04 1.68 -10.15
C SER A 37 -0.54 0.29 -9.84
N ARG A 38 0.30 -0.68 -9.48
CA ARG A 38 -0.16 -2.02 -9.13
C ARG A 38 -0.77 -2.02 -7.75
N VAL A 39 -1.97 -2.60 -7.61
CA VAL A 39 -2.67 -2.69 -6.31
C VAL A 39 -1.89 -3.48 -5.26
N GLU A 40 -1.07 -4.45 -5.68
CA GLU A 40 -0.18 -5.21 -4.79
C GLU A 40 0.84 -4.33 -4.06
N ALA A 41 1.16 -3.16 -4.62
CA ALA A 41 2.04 -2.18 -4.00
C ALA A 41 1.33 -1.36 -2.91
N ALA A 42 0.00 -1.35 -2.88
CA ALA A 42 -0.78 -0.66 -1.86
C ALA A 42 -1.07 -1.59 -0.68
N TYR A 43 -0.14 -1.68 0.27
CA TYR A 43 -0.28 -2.54 1.46
C TYR A 43 -1.46 -2.19 2.35
N ASN A 44 -2.00 -0.97 2.23
CA ASN A 44 -3.20 -0.54 2.94
C ASN A 44 -4.49 -0.79 2.15
N ALA A 45 -4.44 -1.48 0.99
CA ALA A 45 -5.63 -1.79 0.21
C ALA A 45 -6.54 -2.76 0.98
N LEU A 46 -7.84 -2.48 0.97
CA LEU A 46 -8.85 -3.22 1.74
C LEU A 46 -9.92 -3.82 0.84
N THR A 47 -10.61 -4.85 1.31
CA THR A 47 -11.76 -5.44 0.62
C THR A 47 -13.09 -4.79 1.02
N ALA A 48 -13.09 -3.99 2.10
CA ALA A 48 -14.23 -3.27 2.65
C ALA A 48 -13.83 -1.85 3.07
N ALA A 49 -14.82 -0.99 3.28
CA ALA A 49 -14.58 0.39 3.70
C ALA A 49 -13.74 0.44 4.99
N PRO A 50 -12.72 1.31 5.07
CA PRO A 50 -11.85 1.40 6.24
C PRO A 50 -12.65 1.80 7.50
N THR A 51 -12.39 1.12 8.60
CA THR A 51 -12.95 1.44 9.93
C THR A 51 -11.84 1.38 10.97
N GLY A 52 -11.80 2.31 11.90
CA GLY A 52 -10.83 2.30 13.01
C GLY A 52 -9.42 2.76 12.64
N VAL A 53 -9.18 3.15 11.39
CA VAL A 53 -7.91 3.71 10.92
C VAL A 53 -7.99 5.23 10.95
N ILE A 54 -6.95 5.91 11.42
CA ILE A 54 -6.89 7.38 11.38
C ILE A 54 -6.59 7.81 9.95
N MET A 55 -7.44 8.68 9.40
CA MET A 55 -7.31 9.25 8.05
C MET A 55 -7.51 10.77 8.13
N ALA A 56 -6.77 11.50 7.31
CA ALA A 56 -7.02 12.92 7.05
C ALA A 56 -8.03 13.09 5.90
N ASN A 57 -8.70 14.23 5.84
CA ASN A 57 -9.54 14.60 4.71
C ASN A 57 -8.73 14.50 3.39
N GLY A 58 -9.28 13.77 2.42
CA GLY A 58 -8.64 13.52 1.13
C GLY A 58 -7.78 12.26 1.06
N ASP A 59 -7.48 11.60 2.19
CA ASP A 59 -6.76 10.32 2.17
C ASP A 59 -7.56 9.26 1.42
N VAL A 60 -6.86 8.43 0.65
CA VAL A 60 -7.45 7.37 -0.17
C VAL A 60 -6.95 6.00 0.25
N VAL A 61 -7.88 5.05 0.34
CA VAL A 61 -7.60 3.62 0.47
C VAL A 61 -8.13 2.91 -0.76
N LEU A 62 -7.25 2.17 -1.45
CA LEU A 62 -7.64 1.39 -2.62
C LEU A 62 -8.47 0.16 -2.20
N LYS A 63 -9.42 -0.22 -3.06
CA LYS A 63 -10.15 -1.48 -2.94
C LYS A 63 -9.35 -2.58 -3.62
N SER A 64 -8.92 -3.59 -2.88
CA SER A 64 -8.10 -4.69 -3.44
C SER A 64 -8.89 -5.63 -4.37
N ASN A 65 -10.22 -5.56 -4.32
CA ASN A 65 -11.14 -6.26 -5.21
C ASN A 65 -12.16 -5.28 -5.82
N PRO A 66 -11.79 -4.51 -6.87
CA PRO A 66 -12.74 -3.61 -7.53
C PRO A 66 -14.00 -4.38 -7.97
N THR A 67 -15.17 -3.79 -7.69
CA THR A 67 -16.47 -4.42 -7.97
C THR A 67 -17.33 -3.50 -8.80
N GLU A 68 -17.98 -4.06 -9.83
CA GLU A 68 -19.03 -3.38 -10.59
C GLU A 68 -20.35 -3.46 -9.82
N ALA A 69 -21.06 -2.33 -9.75
CA ALA A 69 -22.35 -2.19 -9.09
C ALA A 69 -23.26 -1.24 -9.88
N GLY A 70 -24.51 -1.11 -9.44
CA GLY A 70 -25.52 -0.27 -10.09
C GLY A 70 -26.42 -1.04 -11.06
N THR A 71 -27.30 -0.30 -11.73
CA THR A 71 -28.26 -0.82 -12.71
C THR A 71 -27.80 -0.52 -14.13
N ALA A 72 -28.35 -1.22 -15.12
CA ALA A 72 -28.07 -0.95 -16.54
C ALA A 72 -28.27 0.54 -16.88
N GLY A 73 -27.33 1.14 -17.60
CA GLY A 73 -27.33 2.57 -17.95
C GLY A 73 -26.83 3.50 -16.84
N ALA A 74 -26.51 2.98 -15.65
CA ALA A 74 -25.93 3.74 -14.53
C ALA A 74 -24.94 2.90 -13.72
N LYS A 75 -24.29 1.93 -14.37
CA LYS A 75 -23.29 1.09 -13.72
C LYS A 75 -22.00 1.84 -13.42
N TYR A 76 -21.33 1.42 -12.35
CA TYR A 76 -20.07 1.98 -11.92
C TYR A 76 -19.17 0.92 -11.29
N VAL A 77 -17.86 1.15 -11.34
CA VAL A 77 -16.87 0.37 -10.59
C VAL A 77 -16.47 1.15 -9.34
N ILE A 78 -16.43 0.44 -8.22
CA ILE A 78 -15.89 0.96 -6.96
C ILE A 78 -14.41 0.57 -6.89
N THR A 79 -13.51 1.56 -6.83
CA THR A 79 -12.05 1.36 -6.84
C THR A 79 -11.38 1.64 -5.50
N GLY A 80 -12.11 2.22 -4.53
CA GLY A 80 -11.57 2.56 -3.22
C GLY A 80 -12.51 3.43 -2.42
N TRP A 81 -11.97 4.02 -1.36
CA TRP A 81 -12.65 4.97 -0.49
C TRP A 81 -11.77 6.20 -0.22
N MET A 82 -12.40 7.36 -0.07
CA MET A 82 -11.76 8.61 0.32
C MET A 82 -12.35 9.12 1.62
N ALA A 83 -11.50 9.56 2.55
CA ALA A 83 -11.95 10.24 3.76
C ALA A 83 -12.45 11.66 3.43
N ILE A 84 -13.64 12.01 3.94
CA ILE A 84 -14.25 13.33 3.76
C ILE A 84 -14.19 14.20 5.02
N VAL A 85 -13.67 13.66 6.12
CA VAL A 85 -13.40 14.36 7.37
C VAL A 85 -12.13 13.79 8.00
N ASP A 86 -11.47 14.57 8.84
CA ASP A 86 -10.32 14.10 9.62
C ASP A 86 -10.77 13.18 10.77
N GLY A 87 -9.94 12.19 11.09
CA GLY A 87 -10.07 11.37 12.30
C GLY A 87 -10.21 9.88 12.02
N THR A 88 -10.80 9.16 12.97
CA THR A 88 -10.97 7.71 12.85
C THR A 88 -12.04 7.37 11.81
N ALA A 89 -11.65 6.60 10.79
CA ALA A 89 -12.52 6.15 9.72
C ALA A 89 -13.71 5.34 10.25
N SER A 90 -14.86 5.63 9.68
CA SER A 90 -16.17 5.03 9.96
C SER A 90 -16.99 5.04 8.67
N ALA A 91 -18.08 4.29 8.62
CA ALA A 91 -18.95 4.22 7.45
C ALA A 91 -19.49 5.60 7.00
N SER A 92 -19.55 6.59 7.89
CA SER A 92 -20.03 7.95 7.60
C SER A 92 -18.91 8.97 7.31
N SER A 93 -17.64 8.64 7.56
CA SER A 93 -16.50 9.54 7.33
C SER A 93 -15.71 9.23 6.05
N VAL A 94 -16.08 8.17 5.33
CA VAL A 94 -15.47 7.79 4.05
C VAL A 94 -16.53 7.59 2.97
N VAL A 95 -16.18 7.95 1.74
CA VAL A 95 -17.04 7.81 0.55
C VAL A 95 -16.39 6.90 -0.49
N GLU A 96 -17.20 6.21 -1.29
CA GLU A 96 -16.70 5.35 -2.36
C GLU A 96 -16.17 6.16 -3.55
N LEU A 97 -15.00 5.76 -4.06
CA LEU A 97 -14.50 6.21 -5.35
C LEU A 97 -15.17 5.42 -6.45
N ARG A 98 -16.07 6.08 -7.18
CA ARG A 98 -16.89 5.48 -8.23
C ARG A 98 -16.52 6.03 -9.60
N SER A 99 -16.35 5.14 -10.57
CA SER A 99 -16.17 5.49 -11.98
C SER A 99 -17.27 4.83 -12.80
N LEU A 100 -18.03 5.63 -13.57
CA LEU A 100 -19.05 5.12 -14.47
C LEU A 100 -18.42 4.25 -15.56
N THR A 101 -19.04 3.12 -15.85
CA THR A 101 -18.52 2.12 -16.80
C THR A 101 -19.00 2.34 -18.24
N GLY A 102 -20.07 3.12 -18.43
CA GLY A 102 -20.64 3.40 -19.76
C GLY A 102 -21.35 2.21 -20.41
N ASN A 103 -21.70 1.17 -19.63
CA ASN A 103 -22.42 -0.03 -20.06
C ASN A 103 -23.83 -0.17 -19.43
#